data_AF-A0A1M5BGF6-F1
#
_entry.id   AF-A0A1M5BGF6-F1
#
_cell.length_a   1.000
_cell.length_b   1.000
_cell.length_c   1.000
_cell.angle_alpha   90.00
_cell.angle_beta   90.00
_cell.angle_gamma   90.00
#
_symmetry.space_group_name_H-M   'P 1'
#
loop_
_entity.id
_entity.type
_entity.pdbx_description
1 polymer ?
#
loop_
_entity_poly.entity_id
_entity_poly.type
_entity_poly.pdbx_seq_one_letter_code
_entity_poly.pdbx_strand_id
1 'polypeptide(L)'
;MILKNPIVMKQLIKENRFEELKQKLNNSNSELKIYHLILRILNNEKIEEEDYGFEANQYQEEFLEGLDLYKAFSNSTISHEQIKVYTSVLVHLVFKMGGFIRLMADTAMNKGVYLSDLGDVYRVNPEIRNELQLFIELLKDKNEIKAIANVAAAKAQISNSIGNLLERHEIGEDMLQFAQSYEVVGQTEMASKIYSGIMNDFGCESVKLSSGSFPEISYVDTRSQEEIVVFEKAKTRFENLTAELDQNINRVHIDKDENANKLVEESHSKEKVIKGSNYTTDQSESTGLFSRIIKFLKKN
;
A
#
# COMPACT_ATOMS: atom_id res chain seq x y z
N MET A 1 -8.47 -22.06 15.24
CA MET A 1 -9.40 -23.19 14.96
C MET A 1 -9.76 -23.11 13.48
N ILE A 2 -9.10 -23.89 12.64
CA ILE A 2 -9.19 -23.78 11.17
C ILE A 2 -10.53 -24.38 10.72
N LEU A 3 -11.34 -23.59 10.02
CA LEU A 3 -12.68 -23.95 9.55
C LEU A 3 -12.62 -25.22 8.67
N LYS A 4 -13.36 -26.27 9.02
CA LYS A 4 -13.63 -27.42 8.12
C LYS A 4 -14.62 -27.09 6.98
N ASN A 5 -15.07 -25.84 6.87
CA ASN A 5 -16.20 -25.39 6.03
C ASN A 5 -15.89 -24.55 4.76
N PRO A 6 -14.73 -23.85 4.58
CA PRO A 6 -14.53 -22.95 3.44
C PRO A 6 -14.43 -23.72 2.12
N ILE A 7 -13.83 -24.91 2.17
CA ILE A 7 -13.71 -25.81 1.02
C ILE A 7 -15.11 -26.22 0.51
N VAL A 8 -16.03 -26.52 1.43
CA VAL A 8 -17.40 -26.92 1.09
C VAL A 8 -18.17 -25.74 0.47
N MET A 9 -18.06 -24.53 1.04
CA MET A 9 -18.71 -23.34 0.48
C MET A 9 -18.21 -23.01 -0.93
N LYS A 10 -16.89 -23.03 -1.14
CA LYS A 10 -16.28 -22.81 -2.46
C LYS A 10 -16.73 -23.85 -3.48
N GLN A 11 -16.84 -25.12 -3.08
CA GLN A 11 -17.33 -26.17 -3.96
C GLN A 11 -18.80 -25.95 -4.35
N LEU A 12 -19.67 -25.59 -3.39
CA LEU A 12 -21.07 -25.28 -3.66
C LEU A 12 -21.23 -24.10 -4.61
N ILE A 13 -20.38 -23.07 -4.50
CA ILE A 13 -20.36 -21.94 -5.45
C ILE A 13 -20.00 -22.43 -6.86
N LYS A 14 -18.92 -23.21 -6.99
CA LYS A 14 -18.46 -23.74 -8.30
C LYS A 14 -19.47 -24.68 -8.96
N GLU A 15 -20.21 -25.42 -8.16
CA GLU A 15 -21.30 -26.31 -8.62
C GLU A 15 -22.63 -25.59 -8.84
N ASN A 16 -22.69 -24.26 -8.62
CA ASN A 16 -23.91 -23.45 -8.72
C ASN A 16 -25.05 -23.88 -7.78
N ARG A 17 -24.71 -24.52 -6.64
CA ARG A 17 -25.65 -25.02 -5.64
C ARG A 17 -25.97 -23.94 -4.60
N PHE A 18 -26.52 -22.82 -5.06
CA PHE A 18 -26.71 -21.63 -4.22
C PHE A 18 -27.72 -21.82 -3.09
N GLU A 19 -28.76 -22.62 -3.25
CA GLU A 19 -29.71 -22.90 -2.15
C GLU A 19 -29.05 -23.67 -1.00
N GLU A 20 -28.17 -24.61 -1.31
CA GLU A 20 -27.39 -25.33 -0.30
C GLU A 20 -26.33 -24.44 0.33
N LEU A 21 -25.72 -23.56 -0.46
CA LEU A 21 -24.81 -22.53 0.06
C LEU A 21 -25.53 -21.62 1.05
N LYS A 22 -26.75 -21.14 0.74
CA LYS A 22 -27.56 -20.34 1.66
C LYS A 22 -27.85 -21.08 2.95
N GLN A 23 -28.24 -22.36 2.87
CA GLN A 23 -28.45 -23.18 4.07
C GLN A 23 -27.17 -23.35 4.89
N LYS A 24 -26.01 -23.53 4.25
CA LYS A 24 -24.72 -23.64 4.93
C LYS A 24 -24.29 -22.33 5.58
N LEU A 25 -24.50 -21.20 4.92
CA LEU A 25 -24.20 -19.87 5.46
C LEU A 25 -25.11 -19.57 6.66
N ASN A 26 -26.41 -19.87 6.56
CA ASN A 26 -27.37 -19.62 7.64
C ASN A 26 -27.12 -20.47 8.89
N ASN A 27 -26.59 -21.68 8.70
CA ASN A 27 -26.22 -22.60 9.79
C ASN A 27 -24.72 -22.53 10.14
N SER A 28 -23.98 -21.55 9.61
CA SER A 28 -22.57 -21.39 9.90
C SER A 28 -22.39 -20.80 11.30
N ASN A 29 -21.56 -21.44 12.13
CA ASN A 29 -21.13 -20.88 13.42
C ASN A 29 -19.93 -19.92 13.26
N SER A 30 -19.67 -19.44 12.06
CA SER A 30 -18.57 -18.51 11.83
C SER A 30 -18.97 -17.11 12.27
N GLU A 31 -18.04 -16.41 12.91
CA GLU A 31 -18.20 -15.02 13.34
C GLU A 31 -17.96 -14.02 12.21
N LEU A 32 -17.44 -14.47 11.05
CA LEU A 32 -17.11 -13.60 9.92
C LEU A 32 -18.36 -13.00 9.28
N LYS A 33 -18.43 -11.67 9.28
CA LYS A 33 -19.50 -10.87 8.68
C LYS A 33 -19.60 -11.05 7.18
N ILE A 34 -18.51 -11.38 6.49
CA ILE A 34 -18.54 -11.61 5.05
C ILE A 34 -19.52 -12.72 4.64
N TYR A 35 -19.68 -13.75 5.47
CA TYR A 35 -20.66 -14.82 5.21
C TYR A 35 -22.10 -14.35 5.33
N HIS A 36 -22.40 -13.48 6.30
CA HIS A 36 -23.71 -12.87 6.44
C HIS A 36 -24.03 -11.97 5.25
N LEU A 37 -23.06 -11.16 4.80
CA LEU A 37 -23.23 -10.29 3.63
C LEU A 37 -23.45 -11.11 2.36
N ILE A 38 -22.71 -12.19 2.13
CA ILE A 38 -22.95 -13.09 0.99
C ILE A 38 -24.35 -13.67 1.02
N LEU A 39 -24.83 -14.15 2.18
CA LEU A 39 -26.18 -14.69 2.30
C LEU A 39 -27.24 -13.67 1.88
N ARG A 40 -27.10 -12.42 2.34
CA ARG A 40 -27.98 -11.30 1.95
C ARG A 40 -27.92 -11.01 0.45
N ILE A 41 -26.72 -11.00 -0.14
CA ILE A 41 -26.51 -10.82 -1.59
C ILE A 41 -27.22 -11.93 -2.39
N LEU A 42 -27.07 -13.18 -1.96
CA LEU A 42 -27.70 -14.34 -2.61
C LEU A 42 -29.23 -14.32 -2.49
N ASN A 43 -29.78 -13.62 -1.49
CA ASN A 43 -31.21 -13.36 -1.32
C ASN A 43 -31.71 -12.12 -2.06
N ASN A 44 -30.84 -11.44 -2.81
CA ASN A 44 -31.13 -10.17 -3.51
C ASN A 44 -31.60 -9.06 -2.56
N GLU A 45 -31.12 -9.09 -1.31
CA GLU A 45 -31.37 -8.00 -0.38
C GLU A 45 -30.56 -6.77 -0.78
N LYS A 46 -31.14 -5.59 -0.54
CA LYS A 46 -30.40 -4.33 -0.65
C LYS A 46 -29.40 -4.25 0.52
N ILE A 47 -28.16 -3.92 0.20
CA ILE A 47 -27.07 -3.77 1.17
C ILE A 47 -26.43 -2.41 0.97
N GLU A 48 -26.35 -1.63 2.04
CA GLU A 48 -25.69 -0.33 2.08
C GLU A 48 -24.42 -0.40 2.95
N GLU A 49 -23.56 0.61 2.91
CA GLU A 49 -22.27 0.56 3.65
C GLU A 49 -22.44 0.40 5.17
N GLU A 50 -23.54 0.94 5.72
CA GLU A 50 -23.90 0.83 7.13
C GLU A 50 -24.19 -0.62 7.56
N ASP A 51 -24.58 -1.48 6.62
CA ASP A 51 -24.89 -2.88 6.86
C ASP A 51 -23.65 -3.76 7.03
N TYR A 52 -22.47 -3.28 6.61
CA TYR A 52 -21.29 -4.14 6.48
C TYR A 52 -20.80 -4.66 7.84
N GLY A 53 -20.85 -3.83 8.88
CA GLY A 53 -20.66 -4.24 10.27
C GLY A 53 -19.33 -4.93 10.60
N PHE A 54 -18.29 -4.75 9.77
CA PHE A 54 -16.99 -5.39 9.96
C PHE A 54 -16.26 -4.87 11.21
N GLU A 55 -15.62 -5.77 11.95
CA GLU A 55 -14.82 -5.45 13.13
C GLU A 55 -13.33 -5.32 12.79
N ALA A 56 -12.67 -4.31 13.36
CA ALA A 56 -11.31 -3.93 12.96
C ALA A 56 -10.24 -5.01 13.25
N ASN A 57 -10.44 -5.81 14.29
CA ASN A 57 -9.60 -6.95 14.64
C ASN A 57 -9.75 -8.14 13.68
N GLN A 58 -10.75 -8.14 12.78
CA GLN A 58 -11.01 -9.22 11.83
C GLN A 58 -10.88 -8.78 10.36
N TYR A 59 -10.53 -7.51 10.08
CA TYR A 59 -10.50 -7.00 8.70
C TYR A 59 -9.65 -7.83 7.73
N GLN A 60 -8.51 -8.35 8.19
CA GLN A 60 -7.62 -9.15 7.35
C GLN A 60 -8.24 -10.52 7.05
N GLU A 61 -8.77 -11.20 8.06
CA GLU A 61 -9.44 -12.49 7.94
C GLU A 61 -10.70 -12.42 7.06
N GLU A 62 -11.52 -11.38 7.27
CA GLU A 62 -12.72 -11.10 6.47
C GLU A 62 -12.37 -10.89 4.99
N PHE A 63 -11.28 -10.16 4.72
CA PHE A 63 -10.86 -9.88 3.35
C PHE A 63 -10.31 -11.14 2.68
N LEU A 64 -9.45 -11.90 3.37
CA LEU A 64 -8.87 -13.12 2.82
C LEU A 64 -9.94 -14.16 2.49
N GLU A 65 -10.86 -14.42 3.42
CA GLU A 65 -11.99 -15.33 3.18
C GLU A 65 -12.92 -14.79 2.08
N GLY A 66 -13.19 -13.49 2.09
CA GLY A 66 -14.02 -12.85 1.08
C GLY A 66 -13.44 -12.91 -0.33
N LEU A 67 -12.15 -12.66 -0.48
CA LEU A 67 -11.47 -12.75 -1.75
C LEU A 67 -11.46 -14.20 -2.28
N ASP A 68 -11.30 -15.18 -1.39
CA ASP A 68 -11.38 -16.60 -1.73
C ASP A 68 -12.76 -17.00 -2.27
N LEU A 69 -13.83 -16.50 -1.67
CA LEU A 69 -15.20 -16.71 -2.15
C LEU A 69 -15.43 -15.97 -3.47
N TYR A 70 -14.91 -14.75 -3.61
CA TYR A 70 -14.98 -13.97 -4.84
C TYR A 70 -14.37 -14.71 -6.03
N LYS A 71 -13.19 -15.32 -5.83
CA LYS A 71 -12.54 -16.18 -6.83
C LYS A 71 -13.39 -17.41 -7.19
N ALA A 72 -14.18 -17.94 -6.26
CA ALA A 72 -15.11 -19.03 -6.57
C ALA A 72 -16.31 -18.52 -7.38
N PHE A 73 -16.84 -17.34 -7.03
CA PHE A 73 -17.97 -16.73 -7.70
C PHE A 73 -17.67 -16.28 -9.14
N SER A 74 -16.42 -15.95 -9.47
CA SER A 74 -16.04 -15.54 -10.83
C SER A 74 -16.29 -16.61 -11.89
N ASN A 75 -16.44 -17.89 -11.48
CA ASN A 75 -16.68 -19.04 -12.36
C ASN A 75 -18.09 -19.63 -12.21
N SER A 76 -19.01 -18.96 -11.50
CA SER A 76 -20.35 -19.48 -11.22
C SER A 76 -21.43 -18.69 -11.99
N THR A 77 -22.69 -19.16 -11.91
CA THR A 77 -23.86 -18.56 -12.57
C THR A 77 -24.49 -17.45 -11.74
N ILE A 78 -23.79 -16.93 -10.73
CA ILE A 78 -24.24 -15.78 -9.94
C ILE A 78 -24.43 -14.55 -10.85
N SER A 79 -25.41 -13.70 -10.55
CA SER A 79 -25.71 -12.57 -11.42
C SER A 79 -24.59 -11.52 -11.37
N HIS A 80 -24.41 -10.80 -12.47
CA HIS A 80 -23.44 -9.71 -12.55
C HIS A 80 -23.72 -8.61 -11.50
N GLU A 81 -25.00 -8.32 -11.22
CA GLU A 81 -25.41 -7.36 -10.20
C GLU A 81 -24.98 -7.80 -8.80
N GLN A 82 -25.19 -9.08 -8.46
CA GLN A 82 -24.76 -9.65 -7.18
C GLN A 82 -23.24 -9.61 -7.02
N ILE A 83 -22.48 -9.94 -8.07
CA ILE A 83 -21.01 -9.81 -8.09
C ILE A 83 -20.59 -8.37 -7.87
N LYS A 84 -21.28 -7.41 -8.48
CA LYS A 84 -20.95 -5.99 -8.33
C LYS A 84 -21.17 -5.51 -6.89
N VAL A 85 -22.29 -5.89 -6.27
CA VAL A 85 -22.53 -5.60 -4.84
C VAL A 85 -21.43 -6.22 -3.99
N TYR A 86 -21.06 -7.47 -4.26
CA TYR A 86 -20.02 -8.16 -3.50
C TYR A 86 -18.63 -7.51 -3.68
N THR A 87 -18.34 -7.05 -4.90
CA THR A 87 -17.12 -6.29 -5.19
C THR A 87 -17.06 -5.01 -4.36
N SER A 88 -18.15 -4.25 -4.28
CA SER A 88 -18.23 -3.04 -3.45
C SER A 88 -17.97 -3.33 -1.97
N VAL A 89 -18.52 -4.43 -1.44
CA VAL A 89 -18.27 -4.88 -0.06
C VAL A 89 -16.77 -5.12 0.17
N LEU A 90 -16.12 -5.87 -0.72
CA LEU A 90 -14.68 -6.17 -0.60
C LEU A 90 -13.82 -4.92 -0.72
N VAL A 91 -14.14 -4.01 -1.64
CA VAL A 91 -13.42 -2.74 -1.80
C VAL A 91 -13.54 -1.88 -0.55
N HIS A 92 -14.74 -1.80 0.04
CA HIS A 92 -14.94 -1.07 1.29
C HIS A 92 -14.13 -1.70 2.44
N LEU A 93 -14.15 -3.02 2.56
CA LEU A 93 -13.39 -3.74 3.57
C LEU A 93 -11.89 -3.46 3.44
N VAL A 94 -11.35 -3.51 2.21
CA VAL A 94 -9.95 -3.16 1.92
C VAL A 94 -9.64 -1.71 2.34
N PHE A 95 -10.53 -0.77 2.05
CA PHE A 95 -10.36 0.63 2.44
C PHE A 95 -10.31 0.79 3.97
N LYS A 96 -11.22 0.14 4.71
CA LYS A 96 -11.21 0.15 6.18
C LYS A 96 -9.97 -0.52 6.76
N MET A 97 -9.55 -1.64 6.19
CA MET A 97 -8.33 -2.36 6.56
C MET A 97 -7.09 -1.49 6.41
N GLY A 98 -6.89 -0.87 5.24
CA GLY A 98 -5.75 0.01 4.99
C GLY A 98 -5.71 1.21 5.94
N GLY A 99 -6.87 1.85 6.16
CA GLY A 99 -7.00 2.96 7.09
C GLY A 99 -6.69 2.57 8.54
N PHE A 100 -7.15 1.40 8.99
CA PHE A 100 -6.89 0.90 10.33
C PHE A 100 -5.41 0.53 10.54
N ILE A 101 -4.81 -0.19 9.60
CA ILE A 101 -3.38 -0.54 9.64
C ILE A 101 -2.52 0.72 9.70
N ARG A 102 -2.83 1.73 8.88
CA ARG A 102 -2.14 3.02 8.92
C ARG A 102 -2.29 3.71 10.27
N LEU A 103 -3.50 3.74 10.85
CA LEU A 103 -3.72 4.34 12.16
C LEU A 103 -2.90 3.64 13.26
N MET A 104 -2.86 2.30 13.22
CA MET A 104 -2.06 1.50 14.15
C MET A 104 -0.56 1.79 13.99
N ALA A 105 -0.08 1.88 12.76
CA ALA A 105 1.31 2.22 12.46
C ALA A 105 1.69 3.63 12.90
N ASP A 106 0.86 4.64 12.58
CA ASP A 106 1.04 6.01 13.09
C ASP A 106 1.13 6.03 14.63
N THR A 107 0.26 5.26 15.29
CA THR A 107 0.19 5.20 16.76
C THR A 107 1.42 4.53 17.37
N ALA A 108 1.90 3.45 16.77
CA ALA A 108 3.14 2.80 17.15
C ALA A 108 4.33 3.75 16.97
N MET A 109 4.39 4.42 15.81
CA MET A 109 5.51 5.27 15.44
C MET A 109 5.58 6.55 16.27
N ASN A 110 4.44 7.09 16.71
CA ASN A 110 4.39 8.16 17.70
C ASN A 110 5.00 7.77 19.07
N LYS A 111 5.16 6.47 19.33
CA LYS A 111 5.85 5.92 20.51
C LYS A 111 7.29 5.49 20.18
N GLY A 112 7.78 5.77 18.98
CA GLY A 112 9.14 5.47 18.53
C GLY A 112 9.40 4.00 18.16
N VAL A 113 8.35 3.22 17.89
CA VAL A 113 8.46 1.79 17.54
C VAL A 113 7.67 1.46 16.28
N TYR A 114 8.12 0.46 15.51
CA TYR A 114 7.38 0.01 14.33
C TYR A 114 6.18 -0.86 14.72
N LEU A 115 5.12 -0.83 13.92
CA LEU A 115 3.96 -1.71 14.14
C LEU A 115 4.33 -3.19 14.09
N SER A 116 5.26 -3.55 13.21
CA SER A 116 5.80 -4.91 13.07
C SER A 116 6.39 -5.45 14.38
N ASP A 117 6.90 -4.57 15.23
CA ASP A 117 7.58 -4.92 16.47
C ASP A 117 6.58 -5.14 17.60
N LEU A 118 5.31 -4.77 17.39
CA LEU A 118 4.19 -4.90 18.32
C LEU A 118 3.28 -6.09 17.95
N GLY A 119 3.90 -7.26 17.70
CA GLY A 119 3.19 -8.46 17.24
C GLY A 119 2.02 -8.91 18.12
N ASP A 120 2.06 -8.60 19.43
CA ASP A 120 1.00 -8.94 20.39
C ASP A 120 -0.19 -7.97 20.34
N VAL A 121 -0.05 -6.80 19.71
CA VAL A 121 -1.10 -5.78 19.61
C VAL A 121 -1.89 -5.94 18.31
N TYR A 122 -1.19 -5.95 17.18
CA TYR A 122 -1.80 -6.16 15.88
C TYR A 122 -0.74 -6.59 14.86
N ARG A 123 -0.87 -7.82 14.36
CA ARG A 123 0.04 -8.36 13.36
C ARG A 123 -0.56 -8.23 11.97
N VAL A 124 0.11 -7.48 11.09
CA VAL A 124 -0.22 -7.50 9.67
C VAL A 124 0.18 -8.85 9.09
N ASN A 125 -0.78 -9.53 8.47
CA ASN A 125 -0.57 -10.78 7.76
C ASN A 125 0.32 -10.51 6.54
N PRO A 126 1.47 -11.20 6.40
CA PRO A 126 2.39 -10.97 5.29
C PRO A 126 1.77 -11.25 3.90
N GLU A 127 0.73 -12.08 3.82
CA GLU A 127 0.07 -12.42 2.57
C GLU A 127 -0.85 -11.30 2.06
N ILE A 128 -1.26 -10.36 2.93
CA ILE A 128 -2.29 -9.37 2.61
C ILE A 128 -1.92 -8.51 1.40
N ARG A 129 -0.63 -8.14 1.28
CA ARG A 129 -0.13 -7.32 0.19
C ARG A 129 -0.25 -8.03 -1.16
N ASN A 130 0.05 -9.33 -1.19
CA ASN A 130 -0.04 -10.15 -2.39
C ASN A 130 -1.50 -10.40 -2.79
N GLU A 131 -2.37 -10.66 -1.82
CA GLU A 131 -3.81 -10.86 -2.05
C GLU A 131 -4.49 -9.57 -2.51
N LEU A 132 -4.08 -8.40 -2.02
CA LEU A 132 -4.51 -7.11 -2.56
C LEU A 132 -4.06 -6.91 -4.02
N GLN A 133 -2.84 -7.28 -4.37
CA GLN A 133 -2.39 -7.24 -5.77
C GLN A 133 -3.21 -8.18 -6.65
N LEU A 134 -3.49 -9.39 -6.19
CA LEU A 134 -4.33 -10.34 -6.90
C LEU A 134 -5.75 -9.81 -7.10
N PHE A 135 -6.32 -9.15 -6.07
CA PHE A 135 -7.62 -8.52 -6.20
C PHE A 135 -7.61 -7.37 -7.23
N ILE A 136 -6.55 -6.56 -7.29
CA ILE A 136 -6.37 -5.55 -8.34
C ILE A 136 -6.38 -6.17 -9.73
N GLU A 137 -5.67 -7.28 -9.95
CA GLU A 137 -5.67 -7.96 -11.26
C GLU A 137 -7.07 -8.47 -11.62
N LEU A 138 -7.80 -9.07 -10.67
CA LEU A 138 -9.19 -9.51 -10.90
C LEU A 138 -10.14 -8.36 -11.25
N LEU A 139 -9.91 -7.16 -10.71
CA LEU A 139 -10.68 -5.96 -11.01
C LEU A 139 -10.33 -5.36 -12.38
N LYS A 140 -9.07 -5.48 -12.82
CA LYS A 140 -8.63 -5.03 -14.16
C LYS A 140 -9.35 -5.79 -15.26
N ASP A 141 -9.49 -7.10 -15.11
CA ASP A 141 -10.24 -7.95 -16.05
C ASP A 141 -11.70 -7.52 -16.23
N LYS A 142 -12.24 -6.78 -15.24
CA LYS A 142 -13.62 -6.26 -15.22
C LYS A 142 -13.71 -4.76 -15.49
N ASN A 143 -12.60 -4.09 -15.77
CA ASN A 143 -12.51 -2.65 -16.00
C ASN A 143 -13.08 -1.77 -14.85
N GLU A 144 -12.93 -2.23 -13.60
CA GLU A 144 -13.43 -1.54 -12.40
C GLU A 144 -12.45 -0.46 -11.90
N ILE A 145 -12.15 0.55 -12.74
CA ILE A 145 -11.06 1.52 -12.53
C ILE A 145 -11.11 2.25 -11.17
N LYS A 146 -12.30 2.54 -10.64
CA LYS A 146 -12.47 3.19 -9.33
C LYS A 146 -12.15 2.24 -8.18
N ALA A 147 -12.57 0.99 -8.29
CA ALA A 147 -12.25 -0.04 -7.30
C ALA A 147 -10.73 -0.28 -7.26
N ILE A 148 -10.09 -0.37 -8.44
CA ILE A 148 -8.63 -0.52 -8.57
C ILE A 148 -7.91 0.63 -7.84
N ALA A 149 -8.34 1.88 -8.06
CA ALA A 149 -7.74 3.04 -7.40
C ALA A 149 -7.82 2.95 -5.87
N ASN A 150 -8.98 2.55 -5.31
CA ASN A 150 -9.16 2.39 -3.88
C ASN A 150 -8.30 1.25 -3.30
N VAL A 151 -8.24 0.11 -3.98
CA VAL A 151 -7.44 -1.04 -3.53
C VAL A 151 -5.95 -0.74 -3.62
N ALA A 152 -5.49 -0.08 -4.69
CA ALA A 152 -4.10 0.37 -4.84
C ALA A 152 -3.71 1.37 -3.75
N ALA A 153 -4.60 2.30 -3.39
CA ALA A 153 -4.39 3.23 -2.29
C ALA A 153 -4.22 2.51 -0.95
N ALA A 154 -5.10 1.54 -0.65
CA ALA A 154 -5.01 0.75 0.58
C ALA A 154 -3.74 -0.10 0.61
N LYS A 155 -3.36 -0.73 -0.50
CA LYS A 155 -2.11 -1.48 -0.63
C LYS A 155 -0.89 -0.60 -0.32
N ALA A 156 -0.79 0.57 -0.94
CA ALA A 156 0.29 1.52 -0.69
C ALA A 156 0.32 2.03 0.76
N GLN A 157 -0.84 2.23 1.39
CA GLN A 157 -0.93 2.58 2.82
C GLN A 157 -0.39 1.47 3.71
N ILE A 158 -0.74 0.21 3.43
CA ILE A 158 -0.27 -0.95 4.18
C ILE A 158 1.24 -1.09 4.03
N SER A 159 1.77 -1.06 2.80
CA SER A 159 3.21 -1.19 2.55
C SER A 159 4.03 -0.11 3.26
N ASN A 160 3.56 1.14 3.26
CA ASN A 160 4.19 2.20 4.05
C ASN A 160 4.13 1.95 5.56
N SER A 161 3.04 1.35 6.05
CA SER A 161 2.81 1.08 7.48
C SER A 161 3.69 -0.04 8.03
N ILE A 162 4.17 -0.93 7.16
CA ILE A 162 5.10 -2.02 7.48
C ILE A 162 6.45 -1.83 6.76
N GLY A 163 6.81 -0.58 6.44
CA GLY A 163 7.92 -0.29 5.54
C GLY A 163 9.29 -0.77 6.03
N ASN A 164 9.44 -1.08 7.31
CA ASN A 164 10.66 -1.68 7.86
C ASN A 164 10.80 -3.19 7.57
N LEU A 165 9.77 -3.82 7.01
CA LEU A 165 9.78 -5.22 6.59
C LEU A 165 9.90 -5.39 5.07
N LEU A 166 9.94 -4.27 4.32
CA LEU A 166 9.96 -4.25 2.87
C LEU A 166 11.21 -3.52 2.38
N GLU A 167 11.68 -3.90 1.20
CA GLU A 167 12.69 -3.10 0.53
C GLU A 167 12.06 -1.78 0.05
N ARG A 168 12.84 -0.69 0.08
CA ARG A 168 12.33 0.65 -0.26
C ARG A 168 11.71 0.69 -1.66
N HIS A 169 12.30 0.01 -2.64
CA HIS A 169 11.75 -0.05 -4.00
C HIS A 169 10.37 -0.72 -4.07
N GLU A 170 10.08 -1.73 -3.23
CA GLU A 170 8.76 -2.40 -3.20
C GLU A 170 7.65 -1.45 -2.74
N ILE A 171 7.95 -0.60 -1.75
CA ILE A 171 7.04 0.46 -1.29
C ILE A 171 6.82 1.47 -2.43
N GLY A 172 7.91 1.82 -3.13
CA GLY A 172 7.88 2.72 -4.28
C GLY A 172 7.01 2.22 -5.43
N GLU A 173 7.06 0.92 -5.74
CA GLU A 173 6.22 0.29 -6.74
C GLU A 173 4.73 0.36 -6.40
N ASP A 174 4.37 0.13 -5.13
CA ASP A 174 2.98 0.24 -4.68
C ASP A 174 2.49 1.69 -4.73
N MET A 175 3.34 2.65 -4.36
CA MET A 175 3.03 4.07 -4.48
C MET A 175 2.87 4.51 -5.95
N LEU A 176 3.69 3.99 -6.86
CA LEU A 176 3.54 4.22 -8.30
C LEU A 176 2.20 3.66 -8.81
N GLN A 177 1.83 2.43 -8.44
CA GLN A 177 0.55 1.83 -8.83
C GLN A 177 -0.63 2.65 -8.29
N PHE A 178 -0.53 3.17 -7.06
CA PHE A 178 -1.52 4.06 -6.47
C PHE A 178 -1.66 5.37 -7.28
N ALA A 179 -0.55 6.06 -7.56
CA ALA A 179 -0.56 7.30 -8.35
C ALA A 179 -1.13 7.09 -9.76
N GLN A 180 -0.69 6.03 -10.44
CA GLN A 180 -1.17 5.66 -11.78
C GLN A 180 -2.67 5.36 -11.78
N SER A 181 -3.16 4.65 -10.76
CA SER A 181 -4.59 4.34 -10.68
C SER A 181 -5.43 5.60 -10.45
N TYR A 182 -4.90 6.58 -9.71
CA TYR A 182 -5.55 7.88 -9.51
C TYR A 182 -5.54 8.73 -10.79
N GLU A 183 -4.43 8.72 -11.53
CA GLU A 183 -4.33 9.34 -12.86
C GLU A 183 -5.41 8.78 -13.81
N VAL A 184 -5.56 7.45 -13.87
CA VAL A 184 -6.54 6.77 -14.74
C VAL A 184 -7.98 7.15 -14.43
N VAL A 185 -8.34 7.35 -13.15
CA VAL A 185 -9.69 7.78 -12.76
C VAL A 185 -9.90 9.31 -12.84
N GLY A 186 -8.93 10.05 -13.39
CA GLY A 186 -9.01 11.50 -13.60
C GLY A 186 -8.65 12.34 -12.37
N GLN A 187 -8.11 11.74 -11.30
CA GLN A 187 -7.65 12.44 -10.09
C GLN A 187 -6.22 12.97 -10.28
N THR A 188 -5.98 13.73 -11.36
CA THR A 188 -4.65 14.12 -11.83
C THR A 188 -3.88 15.00 -10.84
N GLU A 189 -4.56 15.89 -10.11
CA GLU A 189 -3.93 16.72 -9.06
C GLU A 189 -3.42 15.88 -7.88
N MET A 190 -4.19 14.86 -7.49
CA MET A 190 -3.75 13.97 -6.42
C MET A 190 -2.61 13.06 -6.92
N ALA A 191 -2.72 12.55 -8.14
CA ALA A 191 -1.68 11.75 -8.76
C ALA A 191 -0.35 12.52 -8.86
N SER A 192 -0.36 13.79 -9.30
CA SER A 192 0.85 14.61 -9.39
C SER A 192 1.49 14.85 -8.02
N LYS A 193 0.69 15.09 -6.97
CA LYS A 193 1.18 15.18 -5.59
C LYS A 193 1.84 13.88 -5.13
N ILE A 194 1.26 12.73 -5.45
CA ILE A 194 1.85 11.43 -5.10
C ILE A 194 3.15 11.21 -5.85
N TYR A 195 3.21 11.47 -7.17
CA TYR A 195 4.44 11.36 -7.95
C TYR A 195 5.55 12.27 -7.43
N SER A 196 5.22 13.53 -7.10
CA SER A 196 6.17 14.46 -6.46
C SER A 196 6.66 13.94 -5.11
N GLY A 197 5.77 13.34 -4.31
CA GLY A 197 6.14 12.63 -3.08
C GLY A 197 7.16 11.51 -3.35
N ILE A 198 6.89 10.63 -4.32
CA ILE A 198 7.82 9.57 -4.71
C ILE A 198 9.16 10.15 -5.15
N MET A 199 9.18 11.22 -5.96
CA MET A 199 10.44 11.85 -6.38
C MET A 199 11.26 12.38 -5.19
N ASN A 200 10.63 13.02 -4.21
CA ASN A 200 11.33 13.51 -3.02
C ASN A 200 11.89 12.36 -2.17
N ASP A 201 11.11 11.28 -2.07
CA ASP A 201 11.40 10.16 -1.21
C ASP A 201 12.30 9.11 -1.84
N PHE A 202 12.46 9.10 -3.16
CA PHE A 202 13.45 8.33 -3.91
C PHE A 202 14.51 9.23 -4.56
N GLY A 203 14.59 10.49 -4.10
CA GLY A 203 15.64 11.41 -4.47
C GLY A 203 16.99 10.93 -3.95
N CYS A 204 18.06 11.28 -4.65
CA CYS A 204 19.40 10.84 -4.27
C CYS A 204 19.84 11.49 -2.93
N GLU A 205 20.17 10.67 -1.93
CA GLU A 205 20.53 11.14 -0.59
C GLU A 205 21.78 12.03 -0.59
N SER A 206 22.72 11.77 -1.49
CA SER A 206 23.90 12.62 -1.70
C SER A 206 23.55 14.08 -2.00
N VAL A 207 22.44 14.35 -2.68
CA VAL A 207 21.97 15.71 -2.97
C VAL A 207 21.48 16.38 -1.69
N LYS A 208 20.78 15.64 -0.82
CA LYS A 208 20.32 16.14 0.49
C LYS A 208 21.51 16.44 1.42
N LEU A 209 22.58 15.63 1.34
CA LEU A 209 23.79 15.77 2.15
C LEU A 209 24.78 16.82 1.60
N SER A 210 24.66 17.19 0.33
CA SER A 210 25.60 18.11 -0.35
C SER A 210 25.55 19.57 0.15
N SER A 211 24.60 19.93 1.01
CA SER A 211 24.29 21.32 1.38
C SER A 211 25.31 22.00 2.32
N GLY A 212 26.59 21.64 2.30
CA GLY A 212 27.59 22.47 2.97
C GLY A 212 29.04 21.99 3.02
N SER A 213 29.32 20.67 3.04
CA SER A 213 30.70 20.17 3.27
C SER A 213 31.33 19.41 2.09
N PHE A 214 30.52 18.83 1.20
CA PHE A 214 30.98 18.04 0.05
C PHE A 214 30.08 18.31 -1.16
N PRO A 215 30.18 19.49 -1.80
CA PRO A 215 29.35 19.80 -2.97
C PRO A 215 29.54 18.79 -4.11
N GLU A 216 30.70 18.14 -4.19
CA GLU A 216 31.04 17.12 -5.20
C GLU A 216 30.17 15.87 -5.10
N ILE A 217 29.66 15.54 -3.90
CA ILE A 217 28.80 14.35 -3.73
C ILE A 217 27.44 14.52 -4.41
N SER A 218 27.02 15.75 -4.71
CA SER A 218 25.76 16.03 -5.43
C SER A 218 25.71 15.41 -6.84
N TYR A 219 26.87 15.08 -7.41
CA TYR A 219 27.03 14.40 -8.70
C TYR A 219 27.06 12.87 -8.58
N VAL A 220 27.08 12.31 -7.37
CA VAL A 220 27.12 10.88 -7.13
C VAL A 220 25.71 10.35 -6.90
N ASP A 221 25.29 9.34 -7.66
CA ASP A 221 24.04 8.64 -7.42
C ASP A 221 24.27 7.43 -6.51
N THR A 222 23.66 7.45 -5.32
CA THR A 222 23.81 6.41 -4.28
C THR A 222 22.60 5.49 -4.19
N ARG A 223 21.58 5.69 -5.03
CA ARG A 223 20.35 4.90 -5.04
C ARG A 223 20.60 3.54 -5.68
N SER A 224 19.84 2.52 -5.29
CA SER A 224 19.88 1.26 -6.03
C SER A 224 19.30 1.42 -7.45
N GLN A 225 19.59 0.48 -8.35
CA GLN A 225 19.07 0.54 -9.71
C GLN A 225 17.53 0.44 -9.74
N GLU A 226 16.93 -0.32 -8.82
CA GLU A 226 15.49 -0.45 -8.62
C GLU A 226 14.87 0.87 -8.13
N GLU A 227 15.52 1.54 -7.17
CA GLU A 227 15.09 2.86 -6.68
C GLU A 227 15.17 3.94 -7.77
N ILE A 228 16.20 3.90 -8.62
CA ILE A 228 16.31 4.78 -9.81
C ILE A 228 15.12 4.55 -10.74
N VAL A 229 14.76 3.29 -11.01
CA VAL A 229 13.61 2.96 -11.87
C VAL A 229 12.31 3.51 -11.29
N VAL A 230 12.11 3.42 -9.96
CA VAL A 230 10.93 4.00 -9.30
C VAL A 230 10.91 5.53 -9.48
N PHE A 231 12.04 6.19 -9.20
CA PHE A 231 12.16 7.65 -9.33
C PHE A 231 11.89 8.12 -10.77
N GLU A 232 12.52 7.51 -11.77
CA GLU A 232 12.39 7.93 -13.17
C GLU A 232 10.96 7.72 -13.70
N LYS A 233 10.27 6.64 -13.27
CA LYS A 233 8.86 6.42 -13.59
C LYS A 233 7.97 7.52 -12.99
N ALA A 234 8.21 7.89 -11.72
CA ALA A 234 7.46 8.96 -11.07
C ALA A 234 7.72 10.31 -11.74
N LYS A 235 9.00 10.62 -12.02
CA LYS A 235 9.43 11.83 -12.70
C LYS A 235 8.74 11.97 -14.06
N THR A 236 8.89 10.97 -14.93
CA THR A 236 8.29 10.98 -16.27
C THR A 236 6.78 11.25 -16.22
N ARG A 237 6.07 10.61 -15.27
CA ARG A 237 4.62 10.81 -15.11
C ARG A 237 4.27 12.19 -14.56
N PHE A 238 5.05 12.69 -13.59
CA PHE A 238 4.87 14.04 -13.06
C PHE A 238 5.03 15.10 -14.14
N GLU A 239 6.14 15.06 -14.89
CA GLU A 239 6.43 16.01 -15.97
C GLU A 239 5.35 15.99 -17.06
N ASN A 240 4.84 14.80 -17.41
CA ASN A 240 3.74 14.66 -18.36
C ASN A 240 2.42 15.27 -17.86
N LEU A 241 2.16 15.23 -16.55
CA LEU A 241 0.92 15.76 -15.95
C LEU A 241 0.98 17.27 -15.71
N THR A 242 2.15 17.81 -15.34
CA THR A 242 2.30 19.22 -14.96
C THR A 242 2.90 20.09 -16.04
N ALA A 243 3.52 19.49 -17.07
CA ALA A 243 4.37 20.16 -18.05
C ALA A 243 5.58 20.91 -17.42
N GLU A 244 5.85 20.65 -16.14
CA GLU A 244 7.04 21.15 -15.45
C GLU A 244 8.19 20.16 -15.70
N LEU A 245 9.34 20.67 -16.16
CA LEU A 245 10.54 19.86 -16.33
C LEU A 245 11.37 19.91 -15.05
N ASP A 246 11.68 18.75 -14.48
CA ASP A 246 12.60 18.67 -13.35
C ASP A 246 14.04 18.51 -13.88
N GLN A 247 14.98 19.24 -13.28
CA GLN A 247 16.32 19.40 -13.83
C GLN A 247 17.05 18.06 -13.90
N ASN A 248 17.37 17.62 -15.12
CA ASN A 248 18.22 16.46 -15.35
C ASN A 248 19.67 16.80 -15.02
N ILE A 249 20.07 16.55 -13.78
CA ILE A 249 21.48 16.56 -13.38
C ILE A 249 22.07 15.21 -13.75
N ASN A 250 23.08 15.20 -14.64
CA ASN A 250 23.79 13.98 -15.03
C ASN A 250 24.67 13.52 -13.87
N ARG A 251 24.28 12.43 -13.20
CA ARG A 251 24.96 11.87 -12.03
C ARG A 251 25.71 10.58 -12.38
N VAL A 252 26.84 10.37 -11.74
CA VAL A 252 27.64 9.15 -11.85
C VAL A 252 27.24 8.20 -10.73
N HIS A 253 26.81 6.99 -11.08
CA HIS A 253 26.46 5.97 -10.10
C HIS A 253 27.71 5.43 -9.41
N ILE A 254 27.63 5.12 -8.11
CA ILE A 254 28.76 4.61 -7.30
C ILE A 254 29.43 3.37 -7.91
N ASP A 255 28.65 2.45 -8.49
CA ASP A 255 29.19 1.22 -9.10
C ASP A 255 29.91 1.44 -10.43
N LYS A 256 29.81 2.65 -11.01
CA LYS A 256 30.38 2.98 -12.33
C LYS A 256 31.71 3.72 -12.24
N ASP A 257 32.08 4.25 -11.07
CA ASP A 257 33.31 5.02 -10.87
C ASP A 257 33.85 4.83 -9.44
N GLU A 258 35.06 4.29 -9.34
CA GLU A 258 35.75 4.07 -8.06
C GLU A 258 35.95 5.39 -7.27
N ASN A 259 36.10 6.52 -7.96
CA ASN A 259 36.19 7.83 -7.33
C ASN A 259 34.84 8.28 -6.78
N ALA A 260 33.73 7.95 -7.44
CA ALA A 260 32.39 8.24 -6.92
C ALA A 260 32.13 7.45 -5.62
N ASN A 261 32.57 6.18 -5.56
CA ASN A 261 32.50 5.39 -4.35
C ASN A 261 33.37 5.96 -3.21
N LYS A 262 34.62 6.34 -3.51
CA LYS A 262 35.52 6.99 -2.53
C LYS A 262 34.94 8.29 -1.97
N LEU A 263 34.32 9.13 -2.82
CA LEU A 263 33.67 10.37 -2.39
C LEU A 263 32.55 10.12 -1.37
N VAL A 264 31.77 9.05 -1.53
CA VAL A 264 30.72 8.64 -0.60
C VAL A 264 31.31 8.13 0.71
N GLU A 265 32.33 7.27 0.65
CA GLU A 265 33.03 6.76 1.84
C GLU A 265 33.67 7.89 2.67
N GLU A 266 34.31 8.86 2.00
CA GLU A 266 34.91 10.02 2.67
C GLU A 266 33.87 10.91 3.34
N SER A 267 32.74 11.12 2.68
CA SER A 267 31.62 11.90 3.22
C SER A 267 31.06 11.25 4.49
N HIS A 268 30.76 9.95 4.45
CA HIS A 268 30.27 9.22 5.61
C HIS A 268 31.28 9.18 6.77
N SER A 269 32.57 9.03 6.45
CA SER A 269 33.63 9.00 7.46
C SER A 269 33.75 10.35 8.19
N LYS A 270 33.69 11.46 7.45
CA LYS A 270 33.77 12.81 8.01
C LYS A 270 32.48 13.20 8.73
N GLU A 271 31.32 12.74 8.28
CA GLU A 271 30.04 12.95 8.97
C GLU A 271 30.02 12.28 10.36
N LYS A 272 30.57 11.06 10.47
CA LYS A 272 30.76 10.37 11.77
C LYS A 272 31.71 11.12 12.70
N VAL A 273 32.75 11.76 12.18
CA VAL A 273 33.68 12.59 12.97
C VAL A 273 32.97 13.85 13.48
N ILE A 274 32.18 14.53 12.65
CA ILE A 274 31.41 15.73 13.03
C ILE A 274 30.33 15.40 14.07
N LYS A 275 29.61 14.27 13.91
CA LYS A 275 28.62 13.80 14.89
C LYS A 275 29.27 13.30 16.18
N GLY A 276 30.47 12.71 16.10
CA GLY A 276 31.25 12.28 17.26
C GLY A 276 31.89 13.42 18.06
N SER A 277 32.15 14.59 17.44
CA SER A 277 32.68 15.78 18.12
C SER A 277 31.62 16.65 18.80
N ASN A 278 30.34 16.44 18.50
CA ASN A 278 29.21 17.22 19.05
C ASN A 278 28.32 16.35 19.95
N TYR A 279 28.87 15.78 21.02
CA TYR A 279 28.05 15.26 22.13
C TYR A 279 27.62 16.41 23.07
N THR A 280 26.75 17.29 22.58
CA THR A 280 25.75 17.99 23.39
C THR A 280 24.55 18.29 22.51
N THR A 281 23.48 17.55 22.78
CA THR A 281 22.07 17.90 22.54
C THR A 281 21.75 18.52 21.18
N ASP A 282 21.37 17.68 20.22
CA ASP A 282 20.10 17.85 19.53
C ASP A 282 19.73 16.52 18.87
N GLN A 283 18.69 15.87 19.41
CA GLN A 283 17.93 14.88 18.68
C GLN A 283 17.22 15.63 17.55
N SER A 284 17.91 15.80 16.42
CA SER A 284 17.26 16.23 15.19
C SER A 284 16.29 15.12 14.79
N GLU A 285 15.03 15.31 15.14
CA GLU A 285 13.92 14.56 14.58
C GLU A 285 14.10 14.52 13.06
N SER A 286 14.42 13.35 12.50
CA SER A 286 14.19 13.07 11.10
C SER A 286 12.68 12.98 10.88
N THR A 287 12.00 14.12 10.96
CA THR A 287 10.63 14.28 10.50
C THR A 287 10.66 14.24 8.98
N GLY A 288 10.78 13.02 8.43
CA GLY A 288 10.56 12.75 7.03
C GLY A 288 9.24 13.42 6.62
N LEU A 289 9.26 14.12 5.48
CA LEU A 289 8.13 14.89 4.94
C LEU A 289 6.84 14.06 4.81
N PHE A 290 6.92 12.73 4.78
CA PHE A 290 5.77 11.84 4.91
C PHE A 290 4.92 12.05 6.18
N SER A 291 5.55 12.37 7.31
CA SER A 291 4.83 12.79 8.52
C SER A 291 4.03 14.09 8.32
N ARG A 292 4.47 14.96 7.39
CA ARG A 292 3.80 16.21 7.02
C ARG A 292 2.66 15.99 6.03
N ILE A 293 2.79 15.04 5.09
CA ILE A 293 1.69 14.63 4.18
C ILE A 293 0.56 13.96 4.97
N ILE A 294 0.89 13.11 5.95
CA ILE A 294 -0.08 12.48 6.87
C ILE A 294 -0.79 13.53 7.75
N LYS A 295 -0.09 14.58 8.21
CA LYS A 295 -0.70 15.71 8.94
C LYS A 295 -1.65 16.55 8.07
N PHE A 296 -1.40 16.67 6.77
CA PHE A 296 -2.25 17.45 5.86
C PHE A 296 -3.55 16.72 5.51
N LEU A 297 -3.52 15.39 5.37
CA LEU A 297 -4.70 14.55 5.13
C LEU A 297 -5.60 14.36 6.36
N LYS A 298 -5.16 14.77 7.55
CA LYS A 298 -6.00 14.83 8.78
C LYS A 298 -6.78 16.15 8.91
N LYS A 299 -6.58 17.11 8.00
CA LYS A 299 -7.14 18.48 8.10
C LYS A 299 -8.26 18.79 7.10
N ASN A 300 -8.65 17.83 6.27
CA ASN A 300 -9.83 17.85 5.39
C ASN A 300 -10.67 16.58 5.65
#